data_AF-F4KVQ2-F1
#
_entry.id   AF-F4KVQ2-F1
#
_cell.length_a   1.000
_cell.length_b   1.000
_cell.length_c   1.000
_cell.angle_alpha   90.00
_cell.angle_beta   90.00
_cell.angle_gamma   90.00
#
_symmetry.space_group_name_H-M   'P 1'
#
loop_
_entity.id
_entity.type
_entity.pdbx_description
1 polymer ?
#
loop_
_entity_poly.entity_id
_entity_poly.type
_entity_poly.pdbx_seq_one_letter_code
_entity_poly.pdbx_strand_id
1 'polypeptide(L)'
;MRNKREIRALIADGNLSEAAQAALEYAEASADAETLNGLVALQADLSQLKEMWISGQMVYEELARTQARITQGLLLRVDELPDEPSPKAAKRRIKEESFKWLVFYLFLLAKLLVLSWALFNWQTEGFKNAEAFSLFNALLPGTIINASIMFRSLFRGSLDAYTQRRFVKKRFRGLIFLAFLGYIVVQFFLVVQKVQGHLSFELATLGFAAVETALGQFMSEIVEGIFKQESK
;
A
#
# COMPACT_ATOMS: atom_id res chain seq x y z
N MET A 1 3.60 -28.24 -1.89
CA MET A 1 3.00 -27.45 -0.80
C MET A 1 2.84 -28.39 0.38
N ARG A 2 3.48 -28.10 1.52
CA ARG A 2 3.44 -28.99 2.69
C ARG A 2 2.07 -28.95 3.36
N ASN A 3 1.67 -30.03 4.03
CA ASN A 3 0.42 -30.05 4.81
C ASN A 3 0.64 -29.56 6.26
N LYS A 4 -0.45 -29.26 6.98
CA LYS A 4 -0.43 -28.77 8.37
C LYS A 4 0.33 -29.71 9.33
N ARG A 5 0.26 -31.02 9.09
CA ARG A 5 0.96 -32.04 9.89
C ARG A 5 2.48 -32.01 9.67
N GLU A 6 2.93 -31.83 8.43
CA GLU A 6 4.35 -31.67 8.08
C GLU A 6 4.93 -30.38 8.69
N ILE A 7 4.15 -29.30 8.72
CA ILE A 7 4.55 -28.05 9.37
C ILE A 7 4.73 -28.27 10.88
N ARG A 8 3.79 -28.95 11.55
CA ARG A 8 3.92 -29.29 12.98
C ARG A 8 5.14 -30.18 13.26
N ALA A 9 5.47 -31.12 12.36
CA ALA A 9 6.66 -31.94 12.49
C ALA A 9 7.94 -31.10 12.46
N LEU A 10 8.05 -30.14 11.53
CA LEU A 10 9.21 -29.22 11.47
C LEU A 10 9.37 -28.37 12.73
N ILE A 11 8.25 -27.96 13.35
CA ILE A 11 8.29 -27.23 14.62
C ILE A 11 8.80 -28.14 15.74
N ALA A 12 8.31 -29.38 15.80
CA ALA A 12 8.76 -30.36 16.79
C ALA A 12 10.25 -30.71 16.64
N ASP A 13 10.74 -30.75 15.39
CA ASP A 13 12.15 -31.00 15.06
C ASP A 13 13.05 -29.78 15.30
N GLY A 14 12.49 -28.65 15.76
CA GLY A 14 13.22 -27.41 16.03
C GLY A 14 13.65 -26.64 14.78
N ASN A 15 13.21 -27.05 13.59
CA ASN A 15 13.56 -26.43 12.32
C ASN A 15 12.62 -25.23 12.01
N LEU A 16 12.66 -24.24 12.91
CA LEU A 16 11.68 -23.16 12.98
C LEU A 16 11.63 -22.27 11.73
N SER A 17 12.76 -22.07 11.04
CA SER A 17 12.79 -21.26 9.82
C SER A 17 12.05 -21.91 8.67
N GLU A 18 12.25 -23.21 8.50
CA GLU A 18 11.60 -23.98 7.47
C GLU A 18 10.11 -24.18 7.80
N ALA A 19 9.78 -24.37 9.09
CA ALA A 19 8.41 -24.39 9.58
C ALA A 19 7.67 -23.06 9.31
N ALA A 20 8.30 -21.92 9.62
CA ALA A 20 7.70 -20.61 9.39
C ALA A 20 7.45 -20.34 7.90
N GLN A 21 8.40 -20.68 7.04
CA GLN A 21 8.25 -20.53 5.60
C GLN A 21 7.13 -21.43 5.05
N ALA A 22 7.09 -22.70 5.46
CA ALA A 22 6.03 -23.63 5.04
C ALA A 22 4.65 -23.20 5.56
N ALA A 23 4.57 -22.68 6.80
CA ALA A 23 3.35 -22.12 7.36
C ALA A 23 2.88 -20.87 6.60
N LEU A 24 3.81 -20.01 6.18
CA LEU A 24 3.50 -18.85 5.34
C LEU A 24 2.95 -19.26 3.98
N GLU A 25 3.59 -20.19 3.29
CA GLU A 25 3.10 -20.72 2.00
C GLU A 25 1.71 -21.35 2.15
N TYR A 26 1.48 -22.05 3.26
CA TYR A 26 0.18 -22.62 3.59
C TYR A 26 -0.89 -21.55 3.86
N ALA A 27 -0.55 -20.55 4.66
CA ALA A 27 -1.42 -19.41 4.97
C ALA A 27 -1.73 -18.56 3.73
N GLU A 28 -0.76 -18.39 2.82
CA GLU A 28 -0.93 -17.71 1.54
C GLU A 28 -1.98 -18.42 0.68
N ALA A 29 -1.90 -19.75 0.58
CA ALA A 29 -2.87 -20.54 -0.18
C ALA A 29 -4.25 -20.63 0.49
N SER A 30 -4.28 -20.58 1.82
CA SER A 30 -5.51 -20.64 2.63
C SER A 30 -6.22 -19.30 2.74
N ALA A 31 -5.49 -18.21 2.51
CA ALA A 31 -5.95 -16.83 2.59
C ALA A 31 -6.67 -16.49 3.90
N ASP A 32 -6.05 -16.87 5.01
CA ASP A 32 -6.23 -16.23 6.30
C ASP A 32 -5.32 -14.98 6.38
N ALA A 33 -5.85 -13.81 6.75
CA ALA A 33 -5.07 -12.55 6.75
C ALA A 33 -4.43 -12.32 8.10
N GLU A 34 -5.15 -12.70 9.14
CA GLU A 34 -4.73 -12.48 10.51
C GLU A 34 -3.63 -13.45 10.86
N THR A 35 -3.82 -14.74 10.54
CA THR A 35 -2.80 -15.76 10.72
C THR A 35 -1.57 -15.51 9.84
N LEU A 36 -1.76 -15.07 8.59
CA LEU A 36 -0.65 -14.76 7.70
C LEU A 36 0.17 -13.57 8.20
N ASN A 37 -0.47 -12.46 8.59
CA ASN A 37 0.25 -11.31 9.14
C ASN A 37 0.98 -11.68 10.44
N GLY A 38 0.36 -12.51 11.29
CA GLY A 38 1.00 -13.06 12.49
C GLY A 38 2.21 -13.94 12.17
N LEU A 39 2.13 -14.78 11.14
CA LEU A 39 3.24 -15.61 10.68
C LEU A 39 4.37 -14.78 10.06
N VAL A 40 4.04 -13.70 9.35
CA VAL A 40 5.04 -12.76 8.80
C VAL A 40 5.79 -12.06 9.93
N ALA A 41 5.08 -11.62 10.98
CA ALA A 41 5.72 -11.04 12.16
C ALA A 41 6.64 -12.06 12.86
N LEU A 42 6.19 -13.30 13.04
CA LEU A 42 7.00 -14.37 13.63
C LEU A 42 8.25 -14.70 12.78
N GLN A 43 8.15 -14.64 11.45
CA GLN A 43 9.30 -14.83 10.57
C GLN A 43 10.33 -13.69 10.73
N ALA A 44 9.87 -12.45 10.90
CA ALA A 44 10.75 -11.31 11.16
C ALA A 44 11.45 -11.44 12.52
N ASP A 45 10.70 -11.78 13.58
CA ASP A 45 11.26 -12.07 14.91
C ASP A 45 12.34 -13.16 14.86
N LEU A 46 12.10 -14.21 14.07
CA LEU A 46 13.02 -15.34 13.92
C LEU A 46 14.31 -14.93 13.17
N SER A 47 14.19 -14.13 12.11
CA SER A 47 15.35 -13.57 11.41
C SER A 47 16.17 -12.65 12.32
N GLN A 48 15.51 -11.79 13.09
CA GLN A 48 16.16 -10.91 14.05
C GLN A 48 16.85 -11.70 15.17
N LEU A 49 16.21 -12.76 15.68
CA LEU A 49 16.79 -13.65 16.68
C LEU A 49 18.09 -14.29 16.18
N LYS A 50 18.09 -14.79 14.92
CA LYS A 50 19.29 -15.35 14.30
C LYS A 50 20.41 -14.31 14.18
N GLU A 51 20.07 -13.11 13.75
CA GLU A 51 21.04 -12.03 13.60
C GLU A 51 21.68 -11.63 14.94
N MET A 52 20.86 -11.44 15.99
CA MET A 52 21.33 -11.12 17.35
C MET A 52 22.18 -12.24 17.96
N TRP A 53 21.85 -13.50 17.66
CA TRP A 53 22.66 -14.64 18.10
C TRP A 53 24.01 -14.68 17.39
N ILE A 54 24.02 -14.52 16.05
CA ILE A 54 25.25 -14.54 15.24
C ILE A 54 26.16 -13.36 15.61
N SER A 55 25.59 -12.20 15.92
CA SER A 55 26.34 -11.00 16.32
C SER A 55 26.84 -11.04 17.77
N GLY A 56 26.49 -12.08 18.54
CA GLY A 56 26.89 -12.23 19.95
C GLY A 56 26.23 -11.23 20.90
N GLN A 57 25.14 -10.59 20.47
CA GLN A 57 24.44 -9.55 21.23
C GLN A 57 23.44 -10.11 22.26
N MET A 58 23.26 -11.44 22.31
CA MET A 58 22.25 -12.10 23.13
C MET A 58 22.85 -13.23 23.99
N VAL A 59 22.40 -13.32 25.23
CA VAL A 59 22.79 -14.39 26.16
C VAL A 59 21.95 -15.65 25.89
N TYR A 60 22.53 -16.84 26.11
CA TYR A 60 21.88 -18.12 25.83
C TYR A 60 20.50 -18.28 26.49
N GLU A 61 20.31 -17.80 27.72
CA GLU A 61 19.02 -17.88 28.41
C GLU A 61 17.93 -17.03 27.72
N GLU A 62 18.30 -15.87 27.19
CA GLU A 62 17.40 -14.99 26.43
C GLU A 62 17.06 -15.59 25.07
N LEU A 63 18.04 -16.24 24.42
CA LEU A 63 17.83 -17.00 23.19
C LEU A 63 16.81 -18.10 23.40
N ALA A 64 17.00 -18.94 24.42
CA ALA A 64 16.11 -20.06 24.71
C ALA A 64 14.67 -19.61 25.01
N ARG A 65 14.50 -18.54 25.80
CA ARG A 65 13.18 -17.95 26.08
C ARG A 65 12.51 -17.39 24.83
N THR A 66 13.26 -16.64 24.02
CA THR A 66 12.72 -16.03 22.79
C THR A 66 12.36 -17.10 21.76
N GLN A 67 13.21 -18.12 21.62
CA GLN A 67 12.95 -19.26 20.76
C GLN A 67 11.71 -20.02 21.20
N ALA A 68 11.54 -20.30 22.50
CA ALA A 68 10.32 -20.94 23.02
C ALA A 68 9.06 -20.12 22.73
N ARG A 69 9.13 -18.79 22.88
CA ARG A 69 8.02 -17.87 22.54
C ARG A 69 7.67 -17.95 21.05
N ILE A 70 8.67 -17.94 20.17
CA ILE A 70 8.47 -18.04 18.72
C ILE A 70 7.88 -19.41 18.34
N THR A 71 8.41 -20.50 18.91
CA THR A 71 7.88 -21.86 18.71
C THR A 71 6.41 -21.96 19.12
N GLN A 72 6.05 -21.45 20.30
CA GLN A 72 4.67 -21.42 20.76
C GLN A 72 3.77 -20.56 19.86
N GLY A 73 4.25 -19.38 19.47
CA GLY A 73 3.55 -18.51 18.52
C GLY A 73 3.29 -19.21 17.18
N LEU A 74 4.30 -19.90 16.64
CA LEU A 74 4.18 -20.69 15.41
C LEU A 74 3.15 -21.81 15.55
N LEU A 75 3.18 -22.57 16.66
CA LEU A 75 2.18 -23.62 16.92
C LEU A 75 0.76 -23.08 16.94
N LEU A 76 0.52 -22.00 17.70
CA LEU A 76 -0.80 -21.37 17.79
C LEU A 76 -1.30 -20.91 16.42
N ARG A 77 -0.44 -20.25 15.64
CA ARG A 77 -0.81 -19.78 14.29
C ARG A 77 -1.03 -20.93 13.32
N VAL A 78 -0.24 -22.01 13.41
CA VAL A 78 -0.45 -23.20 12.59
C VAL A 78 -1.77 -23.88 12.95
N ASP A 79 -2.15 -23.90 14.23
CA ASP A 79 -3.41 -24.47 14.69
C ASP A 79 -4.62 -23.69 14.19
N GLU A 80 -4.52 -22.37 14.07
CA GLU A 80 -5.53 -21.48 13.47
C GLU A 80 -5.72 -21.69 11.96
N LEU A 81 -4.73 -22.26 11.24
CA LEU A 81 -4.86 -22.51 9.80
C LEU A 81 -5.97 -23.52 9.50
N PRO A 82 -6.75 -23.35 8.43
CA PRO A 82 -7.75 -24.33 8.02
C PRO A 82 -7.09 -25.64 7.60
N ASP A 83 -7.80 -26.77 7.72
CA ASP A 83 -7.26 -28.08 7.38
C ASP A 83 -7.06 -28.29 5.86
N GLU A 84 -7.78 -27.51 5.04
CA GLU A 84 -7.60 -27.44 3.59
C GLU A 84 -7.47 -25.99 3.10
N PRO A 85 -6.52 -25.69 2.20
CA PRO A 85 -6.39 -24.35 1.63
C PRO A 85 -7.57 -24.02 0.72
N SER A 86 -8.24 -22.89 0.95
CA SER A 86 -9.36 -22.43 0.11
C SER A 86 -8.90 -21.48 -1.00
N PRO A 87 -8.75 -21.95 -2.26
CA PRO A 87 -8.26 -21.12 -3.36
C PRO A 87 -9.17 -19.94 -3.73
N LYS A 88 -10.46 -19.98 -3.33
CA LYS A 88 -11.40 -18.87 -3.55
C LYS A 88 -11.08 -17.65 -2.69
N ALA A 89 -10.50 -17.84 -1.50
CA ALA A 89 -10.12 -16.76 -0.60
C ALA A 89 -8.78 -16.11 -1.05
N ALA A 90 -7.84 -16.89 -1.60
CA ALA A 90 -6.57 -16.39 -2.15
C ALA A 90 -6.77 -15.44 -3.33
N LYS A 91 -7.76 -15.72 -4.21
CA LYS A 91 -8.11 -14.86 -5.36
C LYS A 91 -8.65 -13.47 -5.00
N ARG A 92 -8.99 -13.21 -3.72
CA ARG A 92 -9.56 -11.92 -3.28
C ARG A 92 -8.53 -10.92 -2.76
N ARG A 93 -7.23 -11.23 -2.81
CA ARG A 93 -6.15 -10.37 -2.28
C ARG A 93 -5.31 -9.77 -3.38
N ILE A 94 -4.77 -8.57 -3.11
CA ILE A 94 -3.80 -7.89 -3.96
C ILE A 94 -2.56 -7.67 -3.10
N LYS A 95 -1.38 -7.98 -3.65
CA LYS A 95 -0.11 -7.69 -2.98
C LYS A 95 -0.01 -6.18 -2.73
N GLU A 96 0.43 -5.80 -1.54
CA GLU A 96 0.57 -4.39 -1.16
C GLU A 96 1.42 -3.62 -2.17
N GLU A 97 2.54 -4.19 -2.61
CA GLU A 97 3.40 -3.60 -3.63
C GLU A 97 2.65 -3.30 -4.95
N SER A 98 1.90 -4.28 -5.46
CA SER A 98 1.08 -4.08 -6.67
C SER A 98 0.00 -3.03 -6.47
N PHE A 99 -0.52 -2.92 -5.24
CA PHE A 99 -1.47 -1.88 -4.88
C PHE A 99 -0.81 -0.50 -4.82
N LYS A 100 0.38 -0.36 -4.21
CA LYS A 100 1.16 0.89 -4.17
C LYS A 100 1.44 1.41 -5.59
N TRP A 101 1.89 0.54 -6.49
CA TRP A 101 2.08 0.86 -7.90
C TRP A 101 0.78 1.29 -8.60
N LEU A 102 -0.30 0.54 -8.37
CA LEU A 102 -1.62 0.90 -8.92
C LEU A 102 -2.05 2.31 -8.48
N VAL A 103 -1.91 2.64 -7.20
CA VAL A 103 -2.24 3.97 -6.67
C VAL A 103 -1.38 5.05 -7.31
N PHE A 104 -0.08 4.81 -7.41
CA PHE A 104 0.85 5.73 -8.03
C PHE A 104 0.51 6.01 -9.51
N TYR A 105 0.23 4.96 -10.29
CA TYR A 105 -0.16 5.12 -11.69
C TYR A 105 -1.51 5.81 -11.85
N LEU A 106 -2.51 5.47 -11.02
CA LEU A 106 -3.80 6.16 -11.04
C LEU A 106 -3.66 7.63 -10.70
N PHE A 107 -2.83 7.97 -9.72
CA PHE A 107 -2.53 9.34 -9.36
C PHE A 107 -1.91 10.12 -10.53
N LEU A 108 -0.85 9.59 -11.15
CA LEU A 108 -0.21 10.23 -12.29
C LEU A 108 -1.17 10.37 -13.47
N LEU A 109 -1.94 9.33 -13.78
CA LEU A 109 -2.89 9.35 -14.89
C LEU A 109 -4.01 10.36 -14.66
N ALA A 110 -4.57 10.43 -13.44
CA ALA A 110 -5.58 11.43 -13.10
C ALA A 110 -5.03 12.85 -13.23
N LYS A 111 -3.80 13.11 -12.75
CA LYS A 111 -3.14 14.40 -12.87
C LYS A 111 -2.88 14.78 -14.32
N LEU A 112 -2.34 13.86 -15.12
CA LEU A 112 -2.09 14.08 -16.54
C LEU A 112 -3.39 14.35 -17.30
N LEU A 113 -4.49 13.65 -16.99
CA LEU A 113 -5.80 13.91 -17.60
C LEU A 113 -6.31 15.32 -17.28
N VAL A 114 -6.27 15.73 -16.00
CA VAL A 114 -6.70 17.07 -15.59
C VAL A 114 -5.84 18.17 -16.22
N LEU A 115 -4.52 17.99 -16.23
CA LEU A 115 -3.60 18.94 -16.86
C LEU A 115 -3.79 19.00 -18.38
N SER A 116 -3.98 17.86 -19.05
CA SER A 116 -4.23 17.81 -20.49
C SER A 116 -5.56 18.46 -20.85
N TRP A 117 -6.60 18.27 -20.02
CA TRP A 117 -7.89 18.90 -20.22
C TRP A 117 -7.83 20.41 -20.02
N ALA A 118 -7.13 20.88 -18.98
CA ALA A 118 -6.87 22.30 -18.77
C ALA A 118 -6.07 22.92 -19.93
N LEU A 119 -5.03 22.23 -20.40
CA LEU A 119 -4.21 22.65 -21.54
C LEU A 119 -5.03 22.74 -22.83
N PHE A 120 -5.87 21.73 -23.10
CA PHE A 120 -6.78 21.74 -24.25
C PHE A 120 -7.71 22.96 -24.21
N ASN A 121 -8.35 23.22 -23.08
CA ASN A 121 -9.25 24.38 -22.93
C ASN A 121 -8.51 25.72 -22.98
N TRP A 122 -7.23 25.77 -22.61
CA TRP A 122 -6.40 26.95 -22.80
C TRP A 122 -6.14 27.21 -24.28
N GLN A 123 -5.84 26.17 -25.08
CA GLN A 123 -5.61 26.30 -26.52
C GLN A 123 -6.86 26.70 -27.29
N THR A 124 -8.05 26.35 -26.82
CA THR A 124 -9.34 26.72 -27.44
C THR A 124 -9.90 28.05 -26.93
N GLU A 125 -9.03 28.96 -26.45
CA GLU A 125 -9.39 30.28 -25.90
C GLU A 125 -10.30 30.27 -24.65
N GLY A 126 -10.46 29.12 -24.00
CA GLY A 126 -11.26 28.98 -22.78
C GLY A 126 -10.62 29.61 -21.53
N PHE A 127 -9.33 29.99 -21.59
CA PHE A 127 -8.59 30.68 -20.53
C PHE A 127 -7.72 31.81 -21.05
N LYS A 128 -7.64 32.91 -20.29
CA LYS A 128 -6.57 33.89 -20.48
C LYS A 128 -5.24 33.29 -20.00
N ASN A 129 -4.12 33.71 -20.57
CA ASN A 129 -2.79 33.19 -20.21
C ASN A 129 -2.52 33.26 -18.70
N ALA A 130 -2.85 34.38 -18.04
CA ALA A 130 -2.66 34.52 -16.59
C ALA A 130 -3.51 33.52 -15.77
N GLU A 131 -4.71 33.22 -16.23
CA GLU A 131 -5.62 32.26 -15.59
C GLU A 131 -5.09 30.83 -15.72
N ALA A 132 -4.59 30.48 -16.92
CA ALA A 132 -3.98 29.17 -17.16
C ALA A 132 -2.75 28.96 -16.26
N PHE A 133 -1.85 29.95 -16.17
CA PHE A 133 -0.68 29.87 -15.27
C PHE A 133 -1.07 29.73 -13.80
N SER A 134 -2.09 30.47 -13.36
CA SER A 134 -2.58 30.39 -11.97
C SER A 134 -3.18 29.01 -11.67
N LEU A 135 -3.93 28.42 -12.62
CA LEU A 135 -4.43 27.05 -12.51
C LEU A 135 -3.28 26.03 -12.40
N PHE A 136 -2.28 26.10 -13.28
CA PHE A 136 -1.12 25.19 -13.20
C PHE A 136 -0.37 25.32 -11.88
N ASN A 137 -0.16 26.55 -11.40
CA ASN A 137 0.48 26.80 -10.10
C ASN A 137 -0.34 26.26 -8.92
N ALA A 138 -1.66 26.20 -9.02
CA ALA A 138 -2.50 25.58 -8.00
C ALA A 138 -2.40 24.05 -8.00
N LEU A 139 -2.29 23.42 -9.18
CA LEU A 139 -2.30 21.96 -9.33
C LEU A 139 -0.92 21.30 -9.12
N LEU A 140 0.18 22.00 -9.45
CA LEU A 140 1.53 21.42 -9.47
C LEU A 140 2.13 21.09 -8.08
N PRO A 141 2.07 21.96 -7.06
CA PRO A 141 2.73 21.70 -5.78
C PRO A 141 2.24 20.42 -5.10
N GLY A 142 0.91 20.23 -5.04
CA GLY A 142 0.31 19.01 -4.50
C GLY A 142 0.66 17.76 -5.30
N THR A 143 0.89 17.91 -6.62
CA THR A 143 1.35 16.82 -7.48
C THR A 143 2.77 16.39 -7.13
N ILE A 144 3.68 17.35 -7.02
CA ILE A 144 5.10 17.10 -6.76
C ILE A 144 5.30 16.47 -5.37
N ILE A 145 4.64 17.01 -4.35
CA ILE A 145 4.76 16.52 -2.96
C ILE A 145 4.30 15.07 -2.87
N ASN A 146 3.08 14.77 -3.33
CA ASN A 146 2.51 13.42 -3.23
C ASN A 146 3.28 12.41 -4.10
N ALA A 147 3.64 12.79 -5.33
CA ALA A 147 4.44 11.93 -6.22
C ALA A 147 5.79 11.59 -5.60
N SER A 148 6.47 12.58 -4.99
CA SER A 148 7.79 12.39 -4.38
C SER A 148 7.73 11.42 -3.19
N ILE A 149 6.70 11.55 -2.34
CA ILE A 149 6.52 10.67 -1.18
C ILE A 149 6.23 9.22 -1.62
N MET A 150 5.29 9.04 -2.56
CA MET A 150 4.98 7.71 -3.10
C MET A 150 6.19 7.09 -3.81
N PHE A 151 6.89 7.86 -4.64
CA PHE A 151 8.07 7.40 -5.35
C PHE A 151 9.17 6.97 -4.39
N ARG A 152 9.45 7.74 -3.33
CA ARG A 152 10.45 7.39 -2.32
C ARG A 152 10.14 6.05 -1.66
N SER A 153 8.87 5.79 -1.32
CA SER A 153 8.48 4.53 -0.69
C SER A 153 8.51 3.35 -1.68
N LEU A 154 8.07 3.54 -2.93
CA LEU A 154 8.21 2.53 -4.00
C LEU A 154 9.68 2.17 -4.26
N PHE A 155 10.54 3.18 -4.32
CA PHE A 155 11.98 3.00 -4.52
C PHE A 155 12.61 2.22 -3.38
N ARG A 156 12.27 2.55 -2.12
CA ARG A 156 12.75 1.82 -0.94
C ARG A 156 12.31 0.36 -0.97
N GLY A 157 11.04 0.09 -1.25
CA GLY A 157 10.51 -1.27 -1.36
C GLY A 157 11.18 -2.09 -2.46
N SER A 158 11.68 -1.45 -3.53
CA SER A 158 12.40 -2.15 -4.60
C SER A 158 13.83 -2.57 -4.23
N LEU A 159 14.45 -1.92 -3.23
CA LEU A 159 15.80 -2.22 -2.78
C LEU A 159 15.82 -3.27 -1.65
N ASP A 160 14.77 -3.31 -0.83
CA ASP A 160 14.65 -4.26 0.27
C ASP A 160 14.11 -5.61 -0.24
N ALA A 161 15.03 -6.54 -0.55
CA ALA A 161 14.72 -7.92 -0.98
C ALA A 161 13.95 -8.76 0.06
N TYR A 162 13.83 -8.26 1.30
CA TYR A 162 13.11 -8.87 2.42
C TYR A 162 11.82 -8.12 2.78
N THR A 163 11.22 -7.39 1.84
CA THR A 163 9.93 -6.73 2.08
C THR A 163 8.85 -7.74 2.43
N GLN A 164 8.32 -7.62 3.64
CA GLN A 164 7.24 -8.44 4.17
C GLN A 164 6.08 -8.51 3.18
N ARG A 165 5.63 -9.73 2.83
CA ARG A 165 4.51 -9.96 1.91
C ARG A 165 3.18 -9.58 2.57
N ARG A 166 2.86 -8.29 2.54
CA ARG A 166 1.60 -7.74 3.04
C ARG A 166 0.53 -7.73 1.94
N PHE A 167 -0.73 -7.86 2.35
CA PHE A 167 -1.88 -7.94 1.45
C PHE A 167 -2.95 -6.91 1.77
N VAL A 168 -3.50 -6.28 0.73
CA VAL A 168 -4.58 -5.30 0.85
C VAL A 168 -5.92 -5.92 0.44
N LYS A 169 -6.99 -5.61 1.20
CA LYS A 169 -8.35 -6.07 0.87
C LYS A 169 -8.81 -5.48 -0.47
N LYS A 170 -9.37 -6.30 -1.37
CA LYS A 170 -9.86 -5.87 -2.70
C LYS A 170 -10.88 -4.73 -2.69
N ARG A 171 -11.62 -4.52 -1.58
CA ARG A 171 -12.56 -3.40 -1.43
C ARG A 171 -11.88 -2.03 -1.54
N PHE A 172 -10.65 -1.91 -1.05
CA PHE A 172 -9.88 -0.65 -1.15
C PHE A 172 -9.57 -0.28 -2.60
N ARG A 173 -9.35 -1.28 -3.47
CA ARG A 173 -9.17 -1.02 -4.91
C ARG A 173 -10.37 -0.28 -5.49
N GLY A 174 -11.59 -0.76 -5.23
CA GLY A 174 -12.81 -0.11 -5.72
C GLY A 174 -12.95 1.33 -5.23
N LEU A 175 -12.67 1.57 -3.94
CA LEU A 175 -12.73 2.90 -3.34
C LEU A 175 -11.71 3.86 -3.98
N ILE A 176 -10.48 3.40 -4.25
CA ILE A 176 -9.46 4.20 -4.92
C ILE A 176 -9.86 4.58 -6.34
N PHE A 177 -10.38 3.63 -7.12
CA PHE A 177 -10.89 3.94 -8.46
C PHE A 177 -12.01 4.98 -8.40
N LEU A 178 -12.94 4.84 -7.45
CA LEU A 178 -14.04 5.79 -7.26
C LEU A 178 -13.53 7.19 -6.87
N ALA A 179 -12.54 7.26 -5.97
CA ALA A 179 -11.95 8.52 -5.52
C ALA A 179 -11.25 9.25 -6.68
N PHE A 180 -10.41 8.55 -7.46
CA PHE A 180 -9.74 9.16 -8.62
C PHE A 180 -10.70 9.53 -9.74
N LEU A 181 -11.71 8.71 -10.01
CA LEU A 181 -12.74 9.05 -11.00
C LEU A 181 -13.53 10.28 -10.56
N GLY A 182 -13.94 10.34 -9.29
CA GLY A 182 -14.61 11.50 -8.70
C GLY A 182 -13.77 12.77 -8.80
N TYR A 183 -12.48 12.67 -8.47
CA TYR A 183 -11.52 13.77 -8.64
C TYR A 183 -11.49 14.28 -10.09
N ILE A 184 -11.31 13.39 -11.08
CA ILE A 184 -11.25 13.78 -12.49
C ILE A 184 -12.56 14.46 -12.91
N VAL A 185 -13.70 13.87 -12.57
CA VAL A 185 -15.04 14.39 -12.93
C VAL A 185 -15.24 15.79 -12.37
N VAL A 186 -14.93 16.01 -11.08
CA VAL A 186 -15.10 17.32 -10.45
C VAL A 186 -14.15 18.35 -11.06
N GLN A 187 -12.89 17.99 -11.31
CA GLN A 187 -11.93 18.91 -11.95
C GLN A 187 -12.37 19.28 -13.37
N PHE A 188 -12.84 18.31 -14.16
CA PHE A 188 -13.33 18.55 -15.51
C PHE A 188 -14.58 19.44 -15.49
N PHE A 189 -15.50 19.18 -14.56
CA PHE A 189 -16.68 19.99 -14.36
C PHE A 189 -16.32 21.45 -14.05
N LEU A 190 -15.38 21.69 -13.13
CA LEU A 190 -14.92 23.04 -12.80
C LEU A 190 -14.31 23.77 -14.00
N VAL A 191 -13.49 23.07 -14.79
CA VAL A 191 -12.93 23.63 -16.04
C VAL A 191 -14.05 24.02 -17.01
N VAL A 192 -15.01 23.14 -17.27
CA VAL A 192 -16.11 23.40 -18.21
C VAL A 192 -17.00 24.54 -17.73
N GLN A 193 -17.40 24.56 -16.45
CA GLN A 193 -18.23 25.61 -15.88
C GLN A 193 -17.54 26.98 -15.96
N LYS A 194 -16.23 27.03 -15.75
CA LYS A 194 -15.44 28.24 -15.96
C LYS A 194 -15.46 28.65 -17.44
N VAL A 195 -15.13 27.73 -18.35
CA VAL A 195 -15.05 28.02 -19.80
C VAL A 195 -16.38 28.51 -20.36
N GLN A 196 -17.50 27.97 -19.89
CA GLN A 196 -18.86 28.39 -20.27
C GLN A 196 -19.29 29.72 -19.64
N GLY A 197 -18.49 30.31 -18.74
CA GLY A 197 -18.80 31.56 -18.07
C GLY A 197 -19.80 31.44 -16.92
N HIS A 198 -20.14 30.22 -16.49
CA HIS A 198 -21.02 29.99 -15.33
C HIS A 198 -20.30 30.23 -13.99
N LEU A 199 -18.96 30.11 -13.98
CA LEU A 199 -18.12 30.40 -12.81
C LEU A 199 -17.10 31.49 -13.12
N SER A 200 -16.91 32.42 -12.18
CA SER A 200 -15.77 33.32 -12.22
C SER A 200 -14.46 32.54 -12.01
N PHE A 201 -13.37 33.07 -12.54
CA PHE A 201 -12.06 32.42 -12.40
C PHE A 201 -11.63 32.27 -10.93
N GLU A 202 -11.98 33.24 -10.08
CA GLU A 202 -11.71 33.21 -8.64
C GLU A 202 -12.41 32.04 -7.95
N LEU A 203 -13.71 31.85 -8.22
CA LEU A 203 -14.48 30.73 -7.68
C LEU A 203 -13.99 29.39 -8.22
N ALA A 204 -13.64 29.33 -9.50
CA ALA A 204 -13.07 28.14 -10.10
C ALA A 204 -11.73 27.78 -9.42
N THR A 205 -10.85 28.76 -9.19
CA THR A 205 -9.55 28.58 -8.51
C THR A 205 -9.70 28.06 -7.09
N LEU A 206 -10.66 28.59 -6.33
CA LEU A 206 -10.99 28.06 -5.01
C LEU A 206 -11.49 26.61 -5.09
N GLY A 207 -12.34 26.30 -6.07
CA GLY A 207 -12.79 24.94 -6.34
C GLY A 207 -11.63 23.99 -6.65
N PHE A 208 -10.73 24.39 -7.56
CA PHE A 208 -9.53 23.62 -7.91
C PHE A 208 -8.68 23.33 -6.66
N ALA A 209 -8.41 24.36 -5.85
CA ALA A 209 -7.62 24.23 -4.63
C ALA A 209 -8.30 23.33 -3.59
N ALA A 210 -9.62 23.42 -3.42
CA ALA A 210 -10.38 22.59 -2.49
C ALA A 210 -10.32 21.10 -2.89
N VAL A 211 -10.50 20.81 -4.18
CA VAL A 211 -10.43 19.45 -4.72
C VAL A 211 -9.01 18.87 -4.60
N GLU A 212 -7.99 19.69 -4.87
CA GLU A 212 -6.59 19.34 -4.65
C GLU A 212 -6.27 19.04 -3.19
N THR A 213 -6.78 19.86 -2.28
CA THR A 213 -6.60 19.65 -0.83
C THR A 213 -7.27 18.35 -0.38
N ALA A 214 -8.50 18.09 -0.82
CA ALA A 214 -9.22 16.86 -0.49
C ALA A 214 -8.50 15.61 -1.03
N LEU A 215 -7.99 15.66 -2.27
CA LEU A 215 -7.17 14.58 -2.81
C LEU A 215 -5.87 14.43 -2.00
N GLY A 216 -5.20 15.53 -1.66
CA GLY A 216 -3.98 15.51 -0.86
C GLY A 216 -4.17 14.86 0.52
N GLN A 217 -5.26 15.20 1.22
CA GLN A 217 -5.60 14.57 2.50
C GLN A 217 -5.87 13.06 2.34
N PHE A 218 -6.68 12.68 1.36
CA PHE A 218 -6.94 11.27 1.06
C PHE A 218 -5.66 10.49 0.72
N MET A 219 -4.75 11.11 -0.05
CA MET A 219 -3.45 10.53 -0.37
C MET A 219 -2.55 10.42 0.86
N SER A 220 -2.58 11.39 1.76
CA SER A 220 -1.84 11.33 3.03
C SER A 220 -2.28 10.13 3.86
N GLU A 221 -3.60 9.90 4.01
CA GLU A 221 -4.13 8.73 4.72
C GLU A 221 -3.68 7.39 4.09
N ILE A 222 -3.69 7.31 2.75
CA ILE A 222 -3.17 6.13 2.05
C ILE A 222 -1.68 5.95 2.30
N VAL A 223 -0.90 7.03 2.22
CA VAL A 223 0.54 7.01 2.45
C VAL A 223 0.86 6.61 3.89
N GLU A 224 0.14 7.13 4.88
CA GLU A 224 0.38 6.81 6.28
C GLU A 224 -0.04 5.37 6.62
N GLY A 225 -1.21 4.95 6.13
CA GLY A 225 -1.73 3.60 6.38
C GLY A 225 -0.98 2.50 5.64
N ILE A 226 -0.45 2.76 4.44
CA ILE A 226 0.10 1.73 3.54
C ILE A 226 1.58 1.95 3.24
N PHE A 227 2.06 3.20 3.14
CA PHE A 227 3.44 3.49 2.73
C PHE A 227 4.39 3.82 3.89
N LYS A 228 3.91 4.23 5.08
CA LYS A 228 4.75 4.56 6.26
C LYS A 228 4.77 3.51 7.37
N GLN A 229 3.90 2.49 7.36
CA GLN A 229 3.91 1.40 8.35
C GLN A 229 5.15 0.48 8.28
N GLU A 230 6.16 0.82 7.50
CA GLU A 230 7.45 0.12 7.40
C GLU A 230 8.49 0.64 8.42
N SER A 231 8.17 1.64 9.26
CA SER A 231 9.14 2.27 10.17
C SER A 231 8.84 2.13 11.68
N LYS A 232 8.00 1.19 12.10
CA LYS A 232 7.84 0.80 13.50
C LYS A 232 8.00 -0.69 13.64
#